data_AF-A0AAJ8JVH0-F1
#
_entry.id   AF-A0AAJ8JVH0-F1
#
_cell.length_a   1.000
_cell.length_b   1.000
_cell.length_c   1.000
_cell.angle_alpha   90.00
_cell.angle_beta   90.00
_cell.angle_gamma   90.00
#
_symmetry.space_group_name_H-M   'P 1'
#
loop_
_entity.id
_entity.type
_entity.pdbx_description
1 polymer ?
#
loop_
_entity_poly.entity_id
_entity_poly.type
_entity_poly.pdbx_seq_one_letter_code
_entity_poly.pdbx_strand_id
1 'polypeptide(L)'
;MSSPTTIVHLSPPLEPLPASDAESLFFASLLCLANVPEAAISTADWGLNNDLSSLESYSNPDDFLSVDEEIDSQCWKAYIQHHIVDLVNHTLYSLPPNYSSMTVKTQCKGLTFPQNQYIPQRLRSLVKSRLEFVGLWGLGGLNIGDAIDEDRKRSEEQFIVGPGGTVTPRAWSGWRSGQETEKRRRKWGEQQLEARIKTALDPISRRLGNRSFFFSDKPSTLDLVLYSQLTLILKPTLPNPLFPNIIRKHYPSLVAFHERLAELIPLSEMPLQAQSLPKQVTWRETFKSWFPTPNSVVQPAKEVKTSKQRKMERGRWLWFTAAGLSMVTYLFASGIVSINLGEEDQDETEWIEVDDEKEENDVRSDEDDEG
;
A
#
# COMPACT_ATOMS: atom_id res chain seq x y z
N MET A 1 -30.46 22.36 -9.23
CA MET A 1 -29.56 21.52 -10.05
C MET A 1 -30.26 20.20 -10.26
N SER A 2 -30.46 19.78 -11.51
CA SER A 2 -30.99 18.44 -11.83
C SER A 2 -30.08 17.39 -11.17
N SER A 3 -30.65 16.40 -10.48
CA SER A 3 -29.86 15.28 -9.98
C SER A 3 -29.27 14.54 -11.19
N PRO A 4 -27.96 14.22 -11.21
CA PRO A 4 -27.37 13.50 -12.32
C PRO A 4 -28.10 12.18 -12.54
N THR A 5 -28.47 11.88 -13.79
CA THR A 5 -29.25 10.69 -14.14
C THR A 5 -28.41 9.41 -14.03
N THR A 6 -27.08 9.53 -14.05
CA THR A 6 -26.15 8.41 -13.96
C THR A 6 -24.96 8.77 -13.08
N ILE A 7 -24.68 7.90 -12.10
CA ILE A 7 -23.55 8.03 -11.17
C ILE A 7 -22.62 6.85 -11.42
N VAL A 8 -21.34 7.13 -11.69
CA VAL A 8 -20.32 6.08 -11.79
C VAL A 8 -19.44 6.09 -10.56
N HIS A 9 -19.24 4.89 -10.02
CA HIS A 9 -18.47 4.67 -8.82
C HIS A 9 -17.00 4.43 -9.18
N LEU A 10 -16.13 5.38 -8.82
CA LEU A 10 -14.69 5.27 -9.03
C LEU A 10 -13.98 4.91 -7.73
N SER A 11 -12.79 4.33 -7.87
CA SER A 11 -11.88 4.19 -6.74
C SER A 11 -11.41 5.56 -6.20
N PRO A 12 -10.79 5.60 -5.01
CA PRO A 12 -10.23 6.83 -4.48
C PRO A 12 -9.25 7.50 -5.46
N PRO A 13 -9.20 8.84 -5.51
CA PRO A 13 -8.37 9.57 -6.47
C PRO A 13 -6.88 9.39 -6.21
N LEU A 14 -6.10 9.39 -7.29
CA LEU A 14 -4.64 9.36 -7.30
C LEU A 14 -4.14 10.61 -8.01
N GLU A 15 -3.93 11.70 -7.27
CA GLU A 15 -3.61 13.03 -7.83
C GLU A 15 -2.51 12.98 -8.91
N PRO A 16 -2.73 13.59 -10.09
CA PRO A 16 -3.87 14.45 -10.48
C PRO A 16 -5.11 13.70 -11.03
N LEU A 17 -5.13 12.37 -10.97
CA LEU A 17 -6.19 11.54 -11.54
C LEU A 17 -7.42 11.43 -10.63
N PRO A 18 -8.64 11.33 -11.20
CA PRO A 18 -9.86 11.16 -10.41
C PRO A 18 -9.99 9.77 -9.77
N ALA A 19 -9.17 8.79 -10.18
CA ALA A 19 -9.18 7.41 -9.69
C ALA A 19 -7.77 6.81 -9.60
N SER A 20 -7.62 5.75 -8.81
CA SER A 20 -6.35 5.06 -8.50
C SER A 20 -6.20 3.69 -9.17
N ASP A 21 -7.15 3.29 -10.00
CA ASP A 21 -7.19 2.04 -10.76
C ASP A 21 -7.57 2.30 -12.22
N ALA A 22 -7.16 1.39 -13.11
CA ALA A 22 -7.35 1.58 -14.54
C ALA A 22 -8.78 1.28 -14.98
N GLU A 23 -9.51 0.44 -14.26
CA GLU A 23 -10.91 0.12 -14.59
C GLU A 23 -11.82 1.33 -14.36
N SER A 24 -11.68 2.00 -13.21
CA SER A 24 -12.40 3.25 -12.96
C SER A 24 -12.04 4.33 -13.99
N LEU A 25 -10.76 4.49 -14.34
CA LEU A 25 -10.35 5.44 -15.38
C LEU A 25 -10.92 5.05 -16.76
N PHE A 26 -10.99 3.75 -17.06
CA PHE A 26 -11.64 3.26 -18.28
C PHE A 26 -13.12 3.63 -18.30
N PHE A 27 -13.88 3.35 -17.23
CA PHE A 27 -15.30 3.70 -17.16
C PHE A 27 -15.54 5.21 -17.25
N ALA A 28 -14.73 6.03 -16.55
CA ALA A 28 -14.80 7.48 -16.66
C ALA A 28 -14.52 7.95 -18.11
N SER A 29 -13.50 7.37 -18.77
CA SER A 29 -13.17 7.69 -20.15
C SER A 29 -14.26 7.24 -21.14
N LEU A 30 -14.90 6.10 -20.86
CA LEU A 30 -15.98 5.55 -21.67
C LEU A 30 -17.22 6.44 -21.62
N LEU A 31 -17.57 6.98 -20.45
CA LEU A 31 -18.67 7.92 -20.31
C LEU A 31 -18.44 9.22 -21.08
N CYS A 32 -17.22 9.78 -21.02
CA CYS A 32 -16.86 10.95 -21.82
C CYS A 32 -17.07 10.68 -23.32
N LEU A 33 -16.61 9.52 -23.80
CA LEU A 33 -16.66 9.18 -25.23
C LEU A 33 -18.10 8.86 -25.67
N ALA A 34 -18.85 8.12 -24.86
CA ALA A 34 -20.24 7.75 -25.13
C ALA A 34 -21.22 8.95 -25.08
N ASN A 35 -20.73 10.15 -24.76
CA ASN A 35 -21.47 11.41 -24.73
C ASN A 35 -22.75 11.34 -23.87
N VAL A 36 -22.67 10.67 -22.72
CA VAL A 36 -23.79 10.55 -21.78
C VAL A 36 -23.97 11.90 -21.06
N PRO A 37 -25.06 12.64 -21.31
CA PRO A 37 -25.29 13.93 -20.65
C PRO A 37 -25.50 13.73 -19.14
N GLU A 38 -24.98 14.65 -18.32
CA GLU A 38 -25.16 14.69 -16.86
C GLU A 38 -24.58 13.50 -16.07
N ALA A 39 -23.58 12.78 -16.61
CA ALA A 39 -22.84 11.77 -15.84
C ALA A 39 -22.02 12.43 -14.71
N ALA A 40 -22.21 11.97 -13.47
CA ALA A 40 -21.42 12.41 -12.32
C ALA A 40 -20.50 11.30 -11.83
N ILE A 41 -19.30 11.70 -11.38
CA ILE A 41 -18.35 10.80 -10.72
C ILE A 41 -18.65 10.79 -9.22
N SER A 42 -18.63 9.61 -8.62
CA SER A 42 -18.78 9.44 -7.18
C SER A 42 -17.80 8.37 -6.67
N THR A 43 -17.18 8.56 -5.51
CA THR A 43 -16.19 7.59 -4.98
C THR A 43 -16.88 6.56 -4.08
N ALA A 44 -17.10 5.31 -4.51
CA ALA A 44 -17.75 4.31 -3.63
C ALA A 44 -16.88 3.09 -3.35
N ASP A 45 -17.43 2.19 -2.54
CA ASP A 45 -16.84 0.87 -2.28
C ASP A 45 -16.67 0.10 -3.59
N TRP A 46 -15.63 -0.73 -3.66
CA TRP A 46 -15.19 -1.38 -4.89
C TRP A 46 -16.28 -2.27 -5.53
N GLY A 47 -16.38 -2.23 -6.87
CA GLY A 47 -17.14 -3.21 -7.66
C GLY A 47 -18.64 -2.92 -7.82
N LEU A 48 -19.08 -1.67 -7.64
CA LEU A 48 -20.50 -1.28 -7.74
C LEU A 48 -20.95 -0.86 -9.15
N ASN A 49 -20.06 -0.88 -10.15
CA ASN A 49 -20.43 -0.50 -11.51
C ASN A 49 -21.14 -1.67 -12.22
N ASN A 50 -22.39 -1.45 -12.60
CA ASN A 50 -23.15 -2.34 -13.49
C ASN A 50 -22.80 -2.05 -14.96
N ASP A 51 -23.26 -2.92 -15.84
CA ASP A 51 -23.08 -2.77 -17.29
C ASP A 51 -23.67 -1.43 -17.79
N LEU A 52 -22.83 -0.62 -18.43
CA LEU A 52 -23.20 0.69 -18.95
C LEU A 52 -24.05 0.59 -20.23
N SER A 53 -24.07 -0.58 -20.88
CA SER A 53 -24.84 -0.83 -22.10
C SER A 53 -26.35 -0.72 -21.90
N SER A 54 -26.84 -0.80 -20.66
CA SER A 54 -28.27 -0.68 -20.33
C SER A 54 -28.78 0.76 -20.25
N LEU A 55 -27.92 1.77 -20.41
CA LEU A 55 -28.29 3.17 -20.32
C LEU A 55 -28.92 3.65 -21.65
N GLU A 56 -30.08 4.32 -21.57
CA GLU A 56 -30.82 4.79 -22.75
C GLU A 56 -30.04 5.80 -23.62
N SER A 57 -29.12 6.57 -23.01
CA SER A 57 -28.30 7.57 -23.69
C SER A 57 -26.91 7.06 -24.11
N TYR A 58 -26.63 5.76 -23.97
CA TYR A 58 -25.32 5.19 -24.28
C TYR A 58 -25.14 5.02 -25.79
N SER A 59 -24.18 5.77 -26.36
CA SER A 59 -23.66 5.50 -27.70
C SER A 59 -22.44 4.59 -27.58
N ASN A 60 -22.45 3.45 -28.24
CA ASN A 60 -21.33 2.53 -28.21
C ASN A 60 -20.17 3.09 -29.08
N PRO A 61 -18.99 3.34 -28.49
CA PRO A 61 -17.84 3.84 -29.25
C PRO A 61 -17.36 2.88 -30.34
N ASP A 62 -17.68 1.60 -30.25
CA ASP A 62 -17.25 0.59 -31.21
C ASP A 62 -18.22 0.44 -32.40
N ASP A 63 -19.31 1.21 -32.48
CA ASP A 63 -20.33 1.08 -33.54
C ASP A 63 -19.81 1.31 -34.96
N PHE A 64 -18.64 1.96 -35.11
CA PHE A 64 -18.00 2.18 -36.41
C PHE A 64 -17.11 1.01 -36.87
N LEU A 65 -16.85 0.02 -36.00
CA LEU A 65 -15.97 -1.10 -36.30
C LEU A 65 -16.68 -2.13 -37.17
N SER A 66 -15.94 -2.67 -38.13
CA SER A 66 -16.36 -3.89 -38.84
C SER A 66 -16.25 -5.12 -37.93
N VAL A 67 -16.94 -6.21 -38.29
CA VAL A 67 -16.91 -7.48 -37.51
C VAL A 67 -15.49 -8.01 -37.33
N ASP A 68 -14.66 -7.92 -38.37
CA ASP A 68 -13.26 -8.36 -38.30
C ASP A 68 -12.43 -7.47 -37.35
N GLU A 69 -12.69 -6.15 -37.36
CA GLU A 69 -12.04 -5.19 -36.47
C GLU A 69 -12.52 -5.34 -35.02
N GLU A 70 -13.78 -5.71 -34.80
CA GLU A 70 -14.31 -6.01 -33.47
C GLU A 70 -13.61 -7.22 -32.85
N ILE A 71 -13.43 -8.30 -33.63
CA ILE A 71 -12.68 -9.49 -33.20
C ILE A 71 -11.22 -9.12 -32.90
N ASP A 72 -10.57 -8.38 -33.80
CA ASP A 72 -9.20 -7.91 -33.58
C ASP A 72 -9.13 -7.02 -32.32
N SER A 73 -10.11 -6.14 -32.11
CA SER A 73 -10.23 -5.28 -30.92
C SER A 73 -10.26 -6.12 -29.64
N GLN A 74 -11.07 -7.19 -29.60
CA GLN A 74 -11.12 -8.11 -28.47
C GLN A 74 -9.79 -8.84 -28.25
N CYS A 75 -9.12 -9.30 -29.31
CA CYS A 75 -7.80 -9.93 -29.21
C CYS A 75 -6.76 -8.99 -28.58
N TRP A 76 -6.76 -7.71 -28.98
CA TRP A 76 -5.81 -6.72 -28.44
C TRP A 76 -6.17 -6.24 -27.03
N LYS A 77 -7.46 -6.15 -26.69
CA LYS A 77 -7.89 -5.93 -25.30
C LYS A 77 -7.36 -7.04 -24.40
N ALA A 78 -7.50 -8.30 -24.83
CA ALA A 78 -6.93 -9.44 -24.12
C ALA A 78 -5.41 -9.34 -24.00
N TYR A 79 -4.70 -8.99 -25.09
CA TYR A 79 -3.24 -8.78 -25.04
C TYR A 79 -2.84 -7.72 -24.00
N ILE A 80 -3.50 -6.56 -23.99
CA ILE A 80 -3.24 -5.49 -23.01
C ILE A 80 -3.51 -5.97 -21.59
N GLN A 81 -4.61 -6.70 -21.38
CA GLN A 81 -4.99 -7.24 -20.07
C GLN A 81 -3.97 -8.26 -19.52
N HIS A 82 -3.29 -9.02 -20.39
CA HIS A 82 -2.32 -10.02 -19.96
C HIS A 82 -0.89 -9.47 -19.81
N HIS A 83 -0.53 -8.41 -20.54
CA HIS A 83 0.85 -7.92 -20.55
C HIS A 83 1.00 -6.56 -19.88
N ILE A 84 0.18 -5.58 -20.27
CA ILE A 84 0.33 -4.20 -19.80
C ILE A 84 -0.19 -4.05 -18.38
N VAL A 85 -1.34 -4.66 -18.07
CA VAL A 85 -1.90 -4.66 -16.71
C VAL A 85 -0.90 -5.25 -15.70
N ASP A 86 -0.20 -6.32 -16.07
CA ASP A 86 0.78 -6.95 -15.18
C ASP A 86 2.01 -6.06 -14.95
N LEU A 87 2.45 -5.30 -15.96
CA LEU A 87 3.54 -4.32 -15.82
C LEU A 87 3.12 -3.09 -14.99
N VAL A 88 1.89 -2.61 -15.17
CA VAL A 88 1.32 -1.52 -14.36
C VAL A 88 1.20 -1.97 -12.91
N ASN A 89 0.65 -3.16 -12.67
CA ASN A 89 0.51 -3.75 -11.35
C ASN A 89 1.87 -3.99 -10.68
N HIS A 90 2.87 -4.45 -11.43
CA HIS A 90 4.24 -4.53 -10.93
C HIS A 90 4.75 -3.17 -10.44
N THR A 91 4.58 -2.14 -11.27
CA THR A 91 5.03 -0.78 -10.95
C THR A 91 4.32 -0.24 -9.70
N LEU A 92 3.03 -0.53 -9.51
CA LEU A 92 2.23 0.02 -8.41
C LEU A 92 2.28 -0.80 -7.10
N TYR A 93 2.40 -2.13 -7.17
CA TYR A 93 2.29 -3.03 -6.00
C TYR A 93 3.58 -3.77 -5.65
N SER A 94 4.40 -4.10 -6.65
CA SER A 94 5.64 -4.84 -6.43
C SER A 94 6.75 -3.91 -5.99
N LEU A 95 6.91 -2.75 -6.64
CA LEU A 95 7.97 -1.80 -6.31
C LEU A 95 7.70 -1.15 -4.94
N PRO A 96 8.56 -1.39 -3.93
CA PRO A 96 8.34 -0.86 -2.58
C PRO A 96 8.13 0.66 -2.50
N PRO A 97 8.91 1.52 -3.20
CA PRO A 97 8.74 2.96 -3.05
C PRO A 97 7.37 3.39 -3.57
N ASN A 98 6.90 2.84 -4.70
CA ASN A 98 5.60 3.18 -5.27
C ASN A 98 4.44 2.69 -4.39
N TYR A 99 4.49 1.42 -3.95
CA TYR A 99 3.39 0.84 -3.17
C TYR A 99 3.22 1.53 -1.82
N SER A 100 4.30 1.63 -1.04
CA SER A 100 4.26 2.09 0.35
C SER A 100 4.02 3.59 0.50
N SER A 101 4.56 4.40 -0.42
CA SER A 101 4.44 5.85 -0.30
C SER A 101 3.20 6.40 -1.01
N MET A 102 2.69 5.73 -2.05
CA MET A 102 1.66 6.27 -2.93
C MET A 102 0.43 5.35 -3.04
N THR A 103 0.58 4.14 -3.59
CA THR A 103 -0.55 3.28 -3.96
C THR A 103 -1.43 2.92 -2.76
N VAL A 104 -0.83 2.41 -1.67
CA VAL A 104 -1.62 1.99 -0.50
C VAL A 104 -2.27 3.17 0.21
N LYS A 105 -1.58 4.32 0.28
CA LYS A 105 -2.07 5.50 0.99
C LYS A 105 -3.25 6.14 0.28
N THR A 106 -3.29 6.07 -1.05
CA THR A 106 -4.37 6.63 -1.87
C THR A 106 -5.56 5.67 -1.93
N GLN A 107 -5.34 4.42 -2.34
CA GLN A 107 -6.40 3.41 -2.48
C GLN A 107 -7.11 3.09 -1.16
N CYS A 108 -6.41 3.16 -0.03
CA CYS A 108 -6.96 2.82 1.27
C CYS A 108 -7.26 4.03 2.17
N LYS A 109 -7.24 5.25 1.63
CA LYS A 109 -7.45 6.49 2.39
C LYS A 109 -8.81 6.53 3.10
N GLY A 110 -9.85 5.96 2.49
CA GLY A 110 -11.21 5.96 3.01
C GLY A 110 -11.53 4.82 3.99
N LEU A 111 -10.60 3.86 4.18
CA LEU A 111 -10.87 2.67 4.99
C LEU A 111 -10.78 2.99 6.48
N THR A 112 -11.79 2.54 7.24
CA THR A 112 -11.81 2.64 8.70
C THR A 112 -11.28 1.35 9.34
N PHE A 113 -11.02 1.38 10.64
CA PHE A 113 -10.69 0.16 11.38
C PHE A 113 -11.94 -0.74 11.49
N PRO A 114 -11.86 -2.07 11.23
CA PRO A 114 -10.64 -2.87 11.04
C PRO A 114 -10.19 -3.07 9.57
N GLN A 115 -10.95 -2.56 8.61
CA GLN A 115 -10.71 -2.73 7.18
C GLN A 115 -9.33 -2.24 6.73
N ASN A 116 -8.87 -1.12 7.28
CA ASN A 116 -7.56 -0.54 6.96
C ASN A 116 -6.35 -1.46 7.26
N GLN A 117 -6.49 -2.51 8.08
CA GLN A 117 -5.40 -3.43 8.39
C GLN A 117 -5.31 -4.61 7.42
N TYR A 118 -6.44 -5.26 7.12
CA TYR A 118 -6.43 -6.49 6.33
C TYR A 118 -6.64 -6.26 4.82
N ILE A 119 -7.37 -5.22 4.42
CA ILE A 119 -7.67 -4.96 3.01
C ILE A 119 -6.41 -4.66 2.19
N PRO A 120 -5.49 -3.77 2.61
CA PRO A 120 -4.26 -3.53 1.87
C PRO A 120 -3.43 -4.80 1.64
N GLN A 121 -3.35 -5.65 2.67
CA GLN A 121 -2.59 -6.90 2.64
C GLN A 121 -3.23 -7.91 1.68
N ARG A 122 -4.56 -8.03 1.71
CA ARG A 122 -5.32 -8.90 0.81
C ARG A 122 -5.23 -8.43 -0.65
N LEU A 123 -5.34 -7.14 -0.89
CA LEU A 123 -5.19 -6.58 -2.23
C LEU A 123 -3.79 -6.86 -2.78
N ARG A 124 -2.76 -6.60 -1.97
CA ARG A 124 -1.37 -6.86 -2.37
C ARG A 124 -1.10 -8.35 -2.57
N SER A 125 -1.68 -9.24 -1.77
CA SER A 125 -1.48 -10.69 -1.93
C SER A 125 -2.12 -11.25 -3.19
N LEU A 126 -3.28 -10.73 -3.61
CA LEU A 126 -3.93 -11.08 -4.88
C LEU A 126 -3.08 -10.66 -6.08
N VAL A 127 -2.55 -9.43 -6.07
CA VAL A 127 -1.66 -8.96 -7.14
C VAL A 127 -0.34 -9.74 -7.13
N LYS A 128 0.19 -10.01 -5.93
CA LYS A 128 1.43 -10.78 -5.74
C LYS A 128 1.34 -12.17 -6.37
N SER A 129 0.29 -12.94 -6.10
CA SER A 129 0.18 -14.31 -6.63
C SER A 129 0.21 -14.35 -8.16
N ARG A 130 -0.44 -13.39 -8.81
CA ARG A 130 -0.41 -13.23 -10.26
C ARG A 130 0.97 -12.82 -10.78
N LEU A 131 1.61 -11.83 -10.15
CA LEU A 131 2.92 -11.34 -10.59
C LEU A 131 4.06 -12.33 -10.31
N GLU A 132 3.96 -13.15 -9.26
CA GLU A 132 4.89 -14.25 -8.99
C GLU A 132 4.81 -15.31 -10.08
N PHE A 133 3.59 -15.67 -10.50
CA PHE A 133 3.38 -16.61 -11.60
C PHE A 133 4.00 -16.11 -12.93
N VAL A 134 3.85 -14.82 -13.22
CA VAL A 134 4.43 -14.19 -14.43
C VAL A 134 5.95 -13.94 -14.29
N GLY A 135 6.49 -14.01 -13.06
CA GLY A 135 7.90 -13.74 -12.77
C GLY A 135 8.25 -12.25 -12.80
N LEU A 136 7.28 -11.37 -12.56
CA LEU A 136 7.48 -9.92 -12.44
C LEU A 136 7.65 -9.48 -10.98
N TRP A 137 7.12 -10.23 -10.01
CA TRP A 137 7.21 -9.86 -8.60
C TRP A 137 8.67 -9.71 -8.13
N GLY A 138 9.02 -8.55 -7.58
CA GLY A 138 10.38 -8.20 -7.14
C GLY A 138 11.35 -7.75 -8.23
N LEU A 139 10.93 -7.75 -9.50
CA LEU A 139 11.82 -7.38 -10.59
C LEU A 139 12.16 -5.88 -10.54
N GLY A 140 13.45 -5.52 -10.54
CA GLY A 140 13.87 -4.11 -10.56
C GLY A 140 13.68 -3.35 -9.23
N GLY A 141 13.42 -4.03 -8.12
CA GLY A 141 13.34 -3.41 -6.79
C GLY A 141 13.29 -4.43 -5.65
N LEU A 142 14.07 -4.17 -4.60
CA LEU A 142 14.27 -5.05 -3.45
C LEU A 142 12.96 -5.24 -2.65
N ASN A 143 12.40 -6.46 -2.56
CA ASN A 143 11.22 -6.68 -1.71
C ASN A 143 11.56 -6.58 -0.22
N ILE A 144 10.54 -6.34 0.63
CA ILE A 144 10.67 -6.44 2.10
C ILE A 144 11.15 -7.84 2.53
N GLY A 145 10.75 -8.89 1.81
CA GLY A 145 11.24 -10.26 2.05
C GLY A 145 12.68 -10.46 1.58
N ASP A 146 13.06 -9.84 0.46
CA ASP A 146 14.43 -9.89 -0.06
C ASP A 146 15.40 -9.18 0.89
N ALA A 147 14.96 -8.12 1.58
CA ALA A 147 15.77 -7.46 2.62
C ALA A 147 16.05 -8.39 3.82
N ILE A 148 15.09 -9.22 4.23
CA ILE A 148 15.28 -10.19 5.32
C ILE A 148 16.17 -11.35 4.86
N ASP A 149 15.95 -11.84 3.63
CA ASP A 149 16.82 -12.86 3.03
C ASP A 149 18.24 -12.33 2.78
N GLU A 150 18.38 -11.02 2.52
CA GLU A 150 19.66 -10.33 2.41
C GLU A 150 20.31 -10.11 3.76
N ASP A 151 19.57 -9.75 4.80
CA ASP A 151 20.10 -9.69 6.16
C ASP A 151 20.56 -11.08 6.62
N ARG A 152 19.79 -12.13 6.31
CA ARG A 152 20.19 -13.52 6.56
C ARG A 152 21.43 -13.90 5.76
N LYS A 153 21.47 -13.63 4.44
CA LYS A 153 22.67 -13.87 3.62
C LYS A 153 23.86 -13.06 4.11
N ARG A 154 23.66 -11.83 4.58
CA ARG A 154 24.71 -10.99 5.16
C ARG A 154 25.23 -11.60 6.45
N SER A 155 24.38 -12.18 7.28
CA SER A 155 24.77 -12.97 8.46
C SER A 155 25.44 -14.28 8.10
N GLU A 156 25.06 -14.95 7.01
CA GLU A 156 25.70 -16.20 6.54
C GLU A 156 27.06 -15.92 5.87
N GLU A 157 27.16 -14.89 5.04
CA GLU A 157 28.38 -14.42 4.36
C GLU A 157 29.42 -13.84 5.32
N GLN A 158 29.01 -13.48 6.55
CA GLN A 158 29.93 -13.14 7.63
C GLN A 158 30.80 -14.33 8.03
N PHE A 159 30.43 -15.56 7.68
CA PHE A 159 31.17 -16.77 8.07
C PHE A 159 31.58 -17.62 6.86
N ILE A 160 32.85 -18.01 6.79
CA ILE A 160 33.36 -19.00 5.83
C ILE A 160 33.53 -20.32 6.56
N VAL A 161 33.04 -21.41 5.95
CA VAL A 161 33.30 -22.78 6.42
C VAL A 161 34.54 -23.33 5.70
N GLY A 162 35.59 -23.62 6.45
CA GLY A 162 36.82 -24.23 5.92
C GLY A 162 36.65 -25.72 5.56
N PRO A 163 37.59 -26.30 4.78
CA PRO A 163 37.64 -27.73 4.55
C PRO A 163 37.96 -28.43 5.88
N GLY A 164 36.92 -28.97 6.53
CA GLY A 164 36.98 -29.49 7.91
C GLY A 164 35.83 -29.01 8.81
N GLY A 165 34.95 -28.13 8.32
CA GLY A 165 33.77 -27.68 9.07
C GLY A 165 34.03 -26.52 10.06
N THR A 166 35.26 -26.01 10.13
CA THR A 166 35.60 -24.84 10.96
C THR A 166 34.95 -23.58 10.38
N VAL A 167 34.11 -22.92 11.18
CA VAL A 167 33.43 -21.67 10.85
C VAL A 167 34.31 -20.51 11.30
N THR A 168 34.87 -19.73 10.37
CA THR A 168 35.67 -18.53 10.66
C THR A 168 34.98 -17.29 10.11
N PRO A 169 35.00 -16.14 10.83
CA PRO A 169 34.47 -14.90 10.28
C PRO A 169 35.24 -14.54 9.00
N ARG A 170 34.52 -14.21 7.93
CA ARG A 170 35.09 -13.78 6.66
C ARG A 170 35.92 -12.52 6.90
N ALA A 171 37.18 -12.52 6.44
CA ALA A 171 38.03 -11.33 6.50
C ALA A 171 37.25 -10.15 5.91
N TRP A 172 37.13 -9.08 6.70
CA TRP A 172 36.30 -7.90 6.46
C TRP A 172 36.30 -7.51 4.97
N SER A 173 35.24 -7.83 4.24
CA SER A 173 34.98 -7.24 2.93
C SER A 173 34.43 -5.85 3.20
N GLY A 174 35.21 -4.79 2.92
CA GLY A 174 34.96 -3.38 3.28
C GLY A 174 33.49 -2.92 3.33
N TRP A 175 33.20 -1.84 4.07
CA TRP A 175 31.85 -1.26 4.26
C TRP A 175 30.99 -1.11 2.97
N ARG A 176 31.61 -1.14 1.79
CA ARG A 176 30.98 -0.99 0.46
C ARG A 176 30.69 -2.30 -0.29
N SER A 177 31.21 -3.45 0.14
CA SER A 177 31.13 -4.72 -0.62
C SER A 177 29.68 -5.17 -0.89
N GLY A 178 28.81 -5.10 0.12
CA GLY A 178 27.37 -5.40 -0.03
C GLY A 178 26.58 -4.34 -0.80
N GLN A 179 27.05 -3.09 -0.83
CA GLN A 179 26.38 -2.05 -1.61
C GLN A 179 26.62 -2.22 -3.12
N GLU A 180 27.78 -2.75 -3.51
CA GLU A 180 28.10 -2.99 -4.93
C GLU A 180 27.36 -4.19 -5.51
N THR A 181 27.19 -5.26 -4.73
CA THR A 181 26.37 -6.42 -5.12
C THR A 181 24.91 -6.01 -5.29
N GLU A 182 24.37 -5.24 -4.34
CA GLU A 182 23.01 -4.69 -4.37
C GLU A 182 22.77 -3.84 -5.62
N LYS A 183 23.65 -2.86 -5.85
CA LYS A 183 23.56 -1.99 -7.03
C LYS A 183 23.60 -2.78 -8.34
N ARG A 184 24.44 -3.83 -8.42
CA ARG A 184 24.52 -4.70 -9.62
C ARG A 184 23.22 -5.47 -9.83
N ARG A 185 22.67 -6.09 -8.77
CA ARG A 185 21.42 -6.83 -8.84
C ARG A 185 20.25 -5.93 -9.20
N ARG A 186 20.17 -4.75 -8.58
CA ARG A 186 19.18 -3.73 -8.93
C ARG A 186 19.27 -3.35 -10.40
N LYS A 187 20.46 -2.97 -10.89
CA LYS A 187 20.67 -2.62 -12.30
C LYS A 187 20.28 -3.76 -13.25
N TRP A 188 20.63 -5.00 -12.91
CA TRP A 188 20.24 -6.18 -13.69
C TRP A 188 18.71 -6.37 -13.70
N GLY A 189 18.05 -6.20 -12.54
CA GLY A 189 16.59 -6.25 -12.44
C GLY A 189 15.90 -5.14 -13.24
N GLU A 190 16.46 -3.93 -13.21
CA GLU A 190 15.97 -2.80 -14.01
C GLU A 190 16.12 -3.08 -15.52
N GLN A 191 17.24 -3.68 -15.95
CA GLN A 191 17.45 -4.10 -17.35
C GLN A 191 16.47 -5.20 -17.79
N GLN A 192 16.24 -6.20 -16.93
CA GLN A 192 15.26 -7.26 -17.19
C GLN A 192 13.84 -6.69 -17.28
N LEU A 193 13.48 -5.77 -16.37
CA LEU A 193 12.21 -5.08 -16.41
C LEU A 193 12.06 -4.25 -17.69
N GLU A 194 13.10 -3.53 -18.10
CA GLU A 194 13.12 -2.79 -19.36
C GLU A 194 12.90 -3.72 -20.57
N ALA A 195 13.55 -4.88 -20.61
CA ALA A 195 13.35 -5.86 -21.67
C ALA A 195 11.91 -6.39 -21.71
N ARG A 196 11.30 -6.66 -20.54
CA ARG A 196 9.90 -7.09 -20.42
C ARG A 196 8.93 -6.02 -20.89
N ILE A 197 9.16 -4.77 -20.48
CA ILE A 197 8.38 -3.61 -20.93
C ILE A 197 8.44 -3.48 -22.44
N LYS A 198 9.65 -3.56 -23.02
CA LYS A 198 9.83 -3.46 -24.47
C LYS A 198 9.12 -4.58 -25.22
N THR A 199 9.28 -5.82 -24.75
CA THR A 199 8.59 -6.98 -25.33
C THR A 199 7.07 -6.81 -25.35
N ALA A 200 6.50 -6.21 -24.30
CA ALA A 200 5.06 -5.97 -24.21
C ALA A 200 4.58 -4.80 -25.08
N LEU A 201 5.34 -3.69 -25.13
CA LEU A 201 4.97 -2.46 -25.83
C LEU A 201 5.31 -2.47 -27.33
N ASP A 202 6.32 -3.23 -27.77
CA ASP A 202 6.74 -3.26 -29.18
C ASP A 202 5.61 -3.68 -30.12
N PRO A 203 4.81 -4.74 -29.84
CA PRO A 203 3.67 -5.09 -30.69
C PRO A 203 2.60 -3.99 -30.74
N ILE A 204 2.33 -3.34 -29.61
CA ILE A 204 1.33 -2.26 -29.50
C ILE A 204 1.79 -1.04 -30.31
N SER A 205 3.04 -0.63 -30.13
CA SER A 205 3.64 0.50 -30.84
C SER A 205 3.70 0.24 -32.34
N ARG A 206 4.07 -0.99 -32.76
CA ARG A 206 4.05 -1.39 -34.18
C ARG A 206 2.66 -1.36 -34.78
N ARG A 207 1.64 -1.80 -34.03
CA ARG A 207 0.25 -1.79 -34.51
C ARG A 207 -0.32 -0.39 -34.61
N LEU A 208 -0.05 0.47 -33.63
CA LEU A 208 -0.45 1.88 -33.68
C LEU A 208 0.26 2.62 -34.83
N GLY A 209 1.57 2.36 -35.01
CA GLY A 209 2.38 2.97 -36.05
C GLY A 209 2.32 4.50 -35.98
N ASN A 210 1.96 5.12 -37.12
CA ASN A 210 1.78 6.57 -37.25
C ASN A 210 0.32 7.00 -37.17
N ARG A 211 -0.60 6.10 -36.79
CA ARG A 211 -2.03 6.41 -36.74
C ARG A 211 -2.39 7.21 -35.48
N SER A 212 -3.54 7.87 -35.54
CA SER A 212 -4.10 8.57 -34.38
C SER A 212 -4.61 7.59 -33.32
N PHE A 213 -5.32 6.55 -33.76
CA PHE A 213 -5.92 5.48 -32.96
C PHE A 213 -5.72 4.12 -33.65
N PHE A 214 -6.12 3.00 -33.02
CA PHE A 214 -5.86 1.66 -33.56
C PHE A 214 -6.58 1.37 -34.89
N PHE A 215 -7.85 1.74 -35.02
CA PHE A 215 -8.69 1.38 -36.16
C PHE A 215 -8.96 2.54 -37.12
N SER A 216 -9.58 3.61 -36.62
CA SER A 216 -10.00 4.76 -37.44
C SER A 216 -9.46 6.09 -36.88
N ASP A 217 -9.94 7.21 -37.40
CA ASP A 217 -9.68 8.54 -36.85
C ASP A 217 -10.53 8.86 -35.60
N LYS A 218 -11.36 7.91 -35.14
CA LYS A 218 -12.13 8.01 -33.90
C LYS A 218 -11.59 7.04 -32.84
N PRO A 219 -11.59 7.42 -31.56
CA PRO A 219 -11.20 6.52 -30.48
C PRO A 219 -12.23 5.38 -30.33
N SER A 220 -11.72 4.16 -30.18
CA SER A 220 -12.48 2.95 -29.86
C SER A 220 -12.33 2.57 -28.38
N THR A 221 -13.12 1.62 -27.89
CA THR A 221 -12.92 1.08 -26.53
C THR A 221 -11.52 0.48 -26.33
N LEU A 222 -10.89 -0.07 -27.37
CA LEU A 222 -9.53 -0.59 -27.29
C LEU A 222 -8.54 0.54 -26.96
N ASP A 223 -8.70 1.69 -27.62
CA ASP A 223 -7.88 2.88 -27.35
C ASP A 223 -8.05 3.32 -25.89
N LEU A 224 -9.28 3.27 -25.36
CA LEU A 224 -9.58 3.58 -23.96
C LEU A 224 -8.93 2.59 -22.98
N VAL A 225 -8.93 1.28 -23.29
CA VAL A 225 -8.29 0.26 -22.46
C VAL A 225 -6.78 0.48 -22.37
N LEU A 226 -6.12 0.84 -23.48
CA LEU A 226 -4.70 1.19 -23.43
C LEU A 226 -4.47 2.52 -22.70
N TYR A 227 -5.30 3.52 -22.99
CA TYR A 227 -5.21 4.84 -22.39
C TYR A 227 -5.33 4.81 -20.88
N SER A 228 -6.27 4.04 -20.31
CA SER A 228 -6.45 3.97 -18.86
C SER A 228 -5.21 3.41 -18.15
N GLN A 229 -4.55 2.40 -18.74
CA GLN A 229 -3.31 1.84 -18.23
C GLN A 229 -2.14 2.82 -18.33
N LEU A 230 -1.97 3.48 -19.49
CA LEU A 230 -0.90 4.46 -19.70
C LEU A 230 -1.08 5.69 -18.80
N THR A 231 -2.32 6.13 -18.59
CA THR A 231 -2.68 7.28 -17.75
C THR A 231 -2.22 7.09 -16.31
N LEU A 232 -2.40 5.89 -15.73
CA LEU A 232 -1.92 5.56 -14.37
C LEU A 232 -0.40 5.66 -14.21
N ILE A 233 0.35 5.52 -15.30
CA ILE A 233 1.82 5.51 -15.26
C ILE A 233 2.39 6.88 -15.67
N LEU A 234 1.80 7.55 -16.64
CA LEU A 234 2.35 8.76 -17.26
C LEU A 234 1.95 10.06 -16.57
N LYS A 235 0.76 10.13 -15.95
CA LYS A 235 0.23 11.33 -15.29
C LYS A 235 0.73 11.53 -13.85
N PRO A 236 0.69 10.54 -12.93
CA PRO A 236 1.11 10.76 -11.56
C PRO A 236 2.64 10.80 -11.42
N THR A 237 3.11 11.46 -10.35
CA THR A 237 4.53 11.51 -10.00
C THR A 237 4.93 10.25 -9.21
N LEU A 238 5.43 9.24 -9.93
CA LEU A 238 5.85 7.98 -9.32
C LEU A 238 7.20 8.12 -8.57
N PRO A 239 7.31 7.66 -7.31
CA PRO A 239 8.57 7.63 -6.55
C PRO A 239 9.70 6.90 -7.29
N ASN A 240 9.36 5.80 -7.97
CA ASN A 240 10.21 5.10 -8.92
C ASN A 240 9.63 5.26 -10.34
N PRO A 241 10.18 6.17 -11.16
CA PRO A 241 9.66 6.51 -12.48
C PRO A 241 10.28 5.68 -13.62
N LEU A 242 10.78 4.45 -13.37
CA LEU A 242 11.43 3.65 -14.42
C LEU A 242 10.51 3.37 -15.62
N PHE A 243 9.29 2.89 -15.37
CA PHE A 243 8.34 2.59 -16.45
C PHE A 243 7.96 3.82 -17.28
N PRO A 244 7.51 4.97 -16.71
CA PRO A 244 7.21 6.15 -17.51
C PRO A 244 8.44 6.70 -18.24
N ASN A 245 9.64 6.61 -17.66
CA ASN A 245 10.86 7.04 -18.33
C ASN A 245 11.17 6.18 -19.57
N ILE A 246 10.94 4.86 -19.50
CA ILE A 246 11.10 3.96 -20.65
C ILE A 246 10.09 4.32 -21.74
N ILE A 247 8.82 4.55 -21.39
CA ILE A 247 7.78 4.96 -22.35
C ILE A 247 8.17 6.27 -23.05
N ARG A 248 8.52 7.30 -22.27
CA ARG A 248 8.89 8.62 -22.81
C ARG A 248 10.13 8.58 -23.69
N LYS A 249 11.11 7.72 -23.37
CA LYS A 249 12.36 7.61 -24.12
C LYS A 249 12.24 6.79 -25.40
N HIS A 250 11.52 5.66 -25.34
CA HIS A 250 11.52 4.67 -26.42
C HIS A 250 10.24 4.65 -27.26
N TYR A 251 9.12 5.19 -26.74
CA TYR A 251 7.81 5.10 -27.37
C TYR A 251 7.11 6.47 -27.49
N PRO A 252 7.71 7.44 -28.21
CA PRO A 252 7.10 8.76 -28.39
C PRO A 252 5.73 8.71 -29.08
N SER A 253 5.49 7.73 -29.95
CA SER A 253 4.18 7.52 -30.59
C SER A 253 3.08 7.18 -29.58
N LEU A 254 3.40 6.37 -28.54
CA LEU A 254 2.46 6.04 -27.47
C LEU A 254 2.21 7.23 -26.54
N VAL A 255 3.22 8.06 -26.31
CA VAL A 255 3.05 9.31 -25.54
C VAL A 255 2.13 10.27 -26.28
N ALA A 256 2.37 10.50 -27.58
CA ALA A 256 1.51 11.33 -28.40
C ALA A 256 0.07 10.80 -28.47
N PHE A 257 -0.09 9.47 -28.57
CA PHE A 257 -1.40 8.82 -28.49
C PHE A 257 -2.12 9.13 -27.16
N HIS A 258 -1.42 8.98 -26.03
CA HIS A 258 -1.98 9.28 -24.72
C HIS A 258 -2.33 10.77 -24.57
N GLU A 259 -1.50 11.69 -25.07
CA GLU A 259 -1.76 13.12 -25.03
C GLU A 259 -3.00 13.51 -25.84
N ARG A 260 -3.15 12.97 -27.07
CA ARG A 260 -4.36 13.17 -27.88
C ARG A 260 -5.64 12.71 -27.16
N LEU A 261 -5.60 11.54 -26.53
CA LEU A 261 -6.76 11.06 -25.76
C LEU A 261 -7.02 11.87 -24.50
N ALA A 262 -5.97 12.36 -23.83
CA ALA A 262 -6.12 13.23 -22.68
C ALA A 262 -6.73 14.60 -23.03
N GLU A 263 -6.48 15.11 -24.24
CA GLU A 263 -7.13 16.32 -24.76
C GLU A 263 -8.60 16.09 -25.09
N LEU A 264 -8.95 14.92 -25.65
CA LEU A 264 -10.33 14.55 -25.96
C LEU A 264 -11.15 14.19 -24.72
N ILE A 265 -10.50 13.70 -23.66
CA ILE A 265 -11.12 13.15 -22.46
C ILE A 265 -10.57 13.89 -21.23
N PRO A 266 -11.12 15.08 -20.91
CA PRO A 266 -10.68 15.87 -19.77
C PRO A 266 -11.19 15.26 -18.46
N LEU A 267 -10.54 14.16 -18.01
CA LEU A 267 -10.88 13.43 -16.79
C LEU A 267 -10.87 14.32 -15.52
N SER A 268 -10.11 15.41 -15.53
CA SER A 268 -10.03 16.37 -14.41
C SER A 268 -11.22 17.32 -14.32
N GLU A 269 -12.01 17.46 -15.39
CA GLU A 269 -13.10 18.44 -15.48
C GLU A 269 -14.48 17.80 -15.21
N MET A 270 -14.52 16.48 -15.03
CA MET A 270 -15.77 15.79 -14.72
C MET A 270 -16.36 16.25 -13.38
N PRO A 271 -17.69 16.46 -13.30
CA PRO A 271 -18.34 16.91 -12.07
C PRO A 271 -18.22 15.83 -10.99
N LEU A 272 -17.45 16.14 -9.95
CA LEU A 272 -17.33 15.33 -8.75
C LEU A 272 -18.58 15.54 -7.89
N GLN A 273 -19.36 14.49 -7.69
CA GLN A 273 -20.41 14.50 -6.69
C GLN A 273 -19.77 14.33 -5.31
N ALA A 274 -19.77 15.40 -4.52
CA ALA A 274 -19.27 15.37 -3.15
C ALA A 274 -20.05 14.33 -2.34
N GLN A 275 -19.43 13.18 -2.07
CA GLN A 275 -19.98 12.26 -1.09
C GLN A 275 -19.72 12.81 0.31
N SER A 276 -20.71 12.71 1.19
CA SER A 276 -20.48 12.80 2.62
C SER A 276 -19.52 11.68 3.00
N LEU A 277 -18.31 12.01 3.45
CA LEU A 277 -17.39 11.03 4.03
C LEU A 277 -18.18 10.17 5.03
N PRO A 278 -18.12 8.83 4.95
CA PRO A 278 -18.77 7.99 5.95
C PRO A 278 -18.26 8.46 7.32
N LYS A 279 -19.20 8.73 8.22
CA LYS A 279 -18.91 9.24 9.57
C LYS A 279 -17.84 8.33 10.17
N GLN A 280 -16.66 8.89 10.45
CA GLN A 280 -15.52 8.16 10.99
C GLN A 280 -15.98 7.40 12.25
N VAL A 281 -16.16 6.10 12.12
CA VAL A 281 -16.52 5.23 13.23
C VAL A 281 -15.31 5.21 14.14
N THR A 282 -15.40 5.91 15.27
CA THR A 282 -14.27 6.04 16.20
C THR A 282 -13.94 4.65 16.73
N TRP A 283 -12.67 4.33 16.99
CA TRP A 283 -12.27 3.01 17.52
C TRP A 283 -13.13 2.56 18.71
N ARG A 284 -13.59 3.51 19.52
CA ARG A 284 -14.55 3.31 20.63
C ARG A 284 -15.87 2.66 20.20
N GLU A 285 -16.43 3.03 19.05
CA GLU A 285 -17.68 2.49 18.53
C GLU A 285 -17.49 1.07 17.98
N THR A 286 -16.38 0.81 17.28
CA THR A 286 -16.03 -0.54 16.81
C THR A 286 -15.79 -1.49 17.99
N PHE A 287 -15.04 -1.07 19.02
CA PHE A 287 -14.86 -1.88 20.22
C PHE A 287 -16.17 -2.09 20.99
N LYS A 288 -17.06 -1.10 21.07
CA LYS A 288 -18.39 -1.25 21.68
C LYS A 288 -19.27 -2.28 20.97
N SER A 289 -19.06 -2.55 19.69
CA SER A 289 -19.77 -3.62 18.98
C SER A 289 -19.19 -5.01 19.25
N TRP A 290 -17.89 -5.09 19.59
CA TRP A 290 -17.21 -6.33 19.96
C TRP A 290 -17.56 -6.76 21.39
N PHE A 291 -17.76 -5.79 22.28
CA PHE A 291 -18.30 -6.07 23.61
C PHE A 291 -19.82 -6.16 23.54
N PRO A 292 -20.45 -7.27 23.96
CA PRO A 292 -21.90 -7.37 23.98
C PRO A 292 -22.47 -6.20 24.79
N THR A 293 -23.29 -5.38 24.14
CA THR A 293 -24.01 -4.30 24.82
C THR A 293 -24.93 -4.93 25.86
N PRO A 294 -24.91 -4.47 27.13
CA PRO A 294 -25.66 -5.13 28.21
C PRO A 294 -27.19 -5.03 28.07
N ASN A 295 -27.71 -4.38 27.02
CA ASN A 295 -29.13 -4.06 26.89
C ASN A 295 -29.93 -4.95 25.93
N SER A 296 -29.38 -6.08 25.46
CA SER A 296 -30.18 -7.12 24.79
C SER A 296 -30.01 -8.50 25.41
N VAL A 297 -29.79 -8.54 26.72
CA VAL A 297 -29.96 -9.77 27.48
C VAL A 297 -31.47 -10.00 27.65
N VAL A 298 -32.04 -10.85 26.78
CA VAL A 298 -33.11 -11.76 27.22
C VAL A 298 -32.60 -12.35 28.53
N GLN A 299 -33.21 -11.99 29.67
CA GLN A 299 -32.80 -12.51 30.96
C GLN A 299 -32.80 -14.04 30.87
N PRO A 300 -31.64 -14.74 30.89
CA PRO A 300 -31.69 -16.16 31.11
C PRO A 300 -32.24 -16.33 32.52
N ALA A 301 -33.20 -17.23 32.69
CA ALA A 301 -33.73 -17.58 34.00
C ALA A 301 -32.55 -17.77 34.97
N LYS A 302 -32.65 -17.17 36.17
CA LYS A 302 -31.60 -17.21 37.20
C LYS A 302 -31.18 -18.66 37.49
N GLU A 303 -30.16 -19.16 36.79
CA GLU A 303 -29.48 -20.37 37.21
C GLU A 303 -28.72 -20.04 38.50
N VAL A 304 -29.05 -20.78 39.56
CA VAL A 304 -28.37 -20.68 40.86
C VAL A 304 -26.96 -21.22 40.68
N LYS A 305 -26.02 -20.32 40.33
CA LYS A 305 -24.60 -20.64 40.20
C LYS A 305 -24.10 -21.32 41.49
N THR A 306 -23.56 -22.52 41.35
CA THR A 306 -22.98 -23.31 42.45
C THR A 306 -21.80 -22.57 43.07
N SER A 307 -21.57 -22.72 44.38
CA SER A 307 -20.53 -22.00 45.14
C SER A 307 -19.12 -22.11 44.54
N LYS A 308 -18.82 -23.23 43.86
CA LYS A 308 -17.55 -23.47 43.15
C LYS A 308 -17.34 -22.52 41.95
N GLN A 309 -18.38 -22.25 41.15
CA GLN A 309 -18.26 -21.33 40.01
C GLN A 309 -18.00 -19.89 40.46
N ARG A 310 -18.65 -19.44 41.55
CA ARG A 310 -18.40 -18.10 42.13
C ARG A 310 -16.97 -17.95 42.64
N LYS A 311 -16.38 -19.03 43.18
CA LYS A 311 -14.98 -19.03 43.63
C LYS A 311 -14.00 -18.95 42.46
N MET A 312 -14.28 -19.65 41.34
CA MET A 312 -13.48 -19.57 40.12
C MET A 312 -13.58 -18.19 39.44
N GLU A 313 -14.77 -17.57 39.41
CA GLU A 313 -14.94 -16.21 38.87
C GLU A 313 -14.15 -15.16 39.68
N ARG A 314 -14.17 -15.27 41.02
CA ARG A 314 -13.36 -14.41 41.91
C ARG A 314 -11.87 -14.64 41.70
N GLY A 315 -11.44 -15.90 41.59
CA GLY A 315 -10.04 -16.23 41.31
C GLY A 315 -9.56 -15.65 39.98
N ARG A 316 -10.40 -15.70 38.94
CA ARG A 316 -10.09 -15.14 37.63
C ARG A 316 -10.01 -13.61 37.65
N TRP A 317 -10.95 -12.94 38.33
CA TRP A 317 -10.89 -11.49 38.50
C TRP A 317 -9.65 -11.06 39.29
N LEU A 318 -9.33 -11.80 40.36
CA LEU A 318 -8.15 -11.54 41.19
C LEU A 318 -6.84 -11.74 40.40
N TRP A 319 -6.81 -12.73 39.52
CA TRP A 319 -5.68 -12.95 38.61
C TRP A 319 -5.54 -11.82 37.59
N PHE A 320 -6.64 -11.37 36.97
CA PHE A 320 -6.60 -10.23 36.04
C PHE A 320 -6.17 -8.93 36.73
N THR A 321 -6.64 -8.66 37.95
CA THR A 321 -6.19 -7.49 38.72
C THR A 321 -4.71 -7.58 39.10
N ALA A 322 -4.24 -8.77 39.50
CA ALA A 322 -2.84 -8.97 39.85
C ALA A 322 -1.92 -8.80 38.62
N ALA A 323 -2.31 -9.37 37.48
CA ALA A 323 -1.57 -9.22 36.22
C ALA A 323 -1.53 -7.75 35.78
N GLY A 324 -2.67 -7.05 35.80
CA GLY A 324 -2.74 -5.62 35.47
C GLY A 324 -1.86 -4.76 36.38
N LEU A 325 -1.93 -4.99 37.69
CA LEU A 325 -1.10 -4.26 38.66
C LEU A 325 0.39 -4.51 38.41
N SER A 326 0.80 -5.76 38.18
CA SER A 326 2.20 -6.11 37.91
C SER A 326 2.74 -5.44 36.65
N MET A 327 1.92 -5.33 35.59
CA MET A 327 2.30 -4.69 34.34
C MET A 327 2.47 -3.18 34.52
N VAL A 328 1.58 -2.54 35.28
CA VAL A 328 1.72 -1.12 35.62
C VAL A 328 2.97 -0.88 36.47
N THR A 329 3.22 -1.71 37.49
CA THR A 329 4.43 -1.63 38.31
C THR A 329 5.70 -1.79 37.46
N TYR A 330 5.72 -2.73 36.51
CA TYR A 330 6.86 -2.91 35.60
C TYR A 330 7.07 -1.70 34.68
N LEU A 331 6.00 -1.10 34.14
CA LEU A 331 6.11 0.10 33.29
C LEU A 331 6.71 1.30 34.05
N PHE A 332 6.40 1.44 35.35
CA PHE A 332 7.03 2.45 36.20
C PHE A 332 8.46 2.09 36.60
N ALA A 333 8.71 0.84 37.01
CA ALA A 333 10.05 0.39 37.44
C ALA A 333 11.07 0.33 36.29
N SER A 334 10.62 0.07 35.06
CA SER A 334 11.47 0.05 33.87
C SER A 334 11.83 1.45 33.35
N GLY A 335 11.25 2.51 33.91
CA GLY A 335 11.51 3.90 33.51
C GLY A 335 10.93 4.28 32.13
N ILE A 336 10.03 3.48 31.58
CA ILE A 336 9.40 3.72 30.26
C ILE A 336 8.44 4.92 30.28
N VAL A 337 7.89 5.29 31.45
CA VAL A 337 6.98 6.43 31.61
C VAL A 337 7.50 7.36 32.71
N SER A 338 8.05 8.52 32.34
CA SER A 338 8.38 9.61 33.26
C SER A 338 7.20 10.58 33.37
N ILE A 339 6.60 10.69 34.57
CA ILE A 339 5.57 11.70 34.84
C ILE A 339 6.31 13.01 35.14
N ASN A 340 6.37 13.92 34.18
CA ASN A 340 6.80 15.29 34.43
C ASN A 340 5.57 16.06 34.95
N LEU A 341 5.38 16.08 36.27
CA LEU A 341 4.43 16.99 36.92
C LEU A 341 5.08 18.37 36.94
N GLY A 342 4.67 19.22 35.99
CA GLY A 342 4.93 20.66 36.10
C GLY A 342 3.95 21.26 37.09
N GLU A 343 4.47 21.88 38.15
CA GLU A 343 3.72 22.86 38.93
C GLU A 343 4.56 24.14 39.04
N GLU A 344 3.91 25.24 38.70
CA GLU A 344 4.38 26.61 38.84
C GLU A 344 4.44 27.01 40.33
N ASP A 345 5.48 27.78 40.62
CA ASP A 345 5.61 28.85 41.62
C ASP A 345 6.02 28.58 43.09
N GLN A 346 7.00 29.42 43.48
CA GLN A 346 7.36 29.99 44.79
C GLN A 346 8.38 29.27 45.69
N ASP A 347 9.62 29.72 45.51
CA ASP A 347 10.55 30.30 46.50
C ASP A 347 10.46 29.91 48.01
N GLU A 348 11.67 29.70 48.54
CA GLU A 348 12.15 30.04 49.89
C GLU A 348 12.07 29.02 51.06
N THR A 349 13.26 28.50 51.38
CA THR A 349 13.95 28.58 52.70
C THR A 349 13.90 27.37 53.64
N GLU A 350 15.11 26.85 53.93
CA GLU A 350 15.71 26.20 55.13
C GLU A 350 14.83 25.27 56.00
N TRP A 351 15.32 24.15 56.52
CA TRP A 351 16.31 24.08 57.60
C TRP A 351 17.13 22.77 57.62
N ILE A 352 18.32 22.94 58.19
CA ILE A 352 19.45 22.03 58.41
C ILE A 352 19.19 21.09 59.61
N GLU A 353 19.86 19.92 59.62
CA GLU A 353 20.54 19.24 60.75
C GLU A 353 20.31 17.73 60.78
N VAL A 354 21.24 16.82 61.10
CA VAL A 354 22.71 16.74 61.26
C VAL A 354 22.98 15.24 61.61
N ASP A 355 24.16 14.71 61.24
CA ASP A 355 24.87 13.53 61.77
C ASP A 355 24.25 12.11 61.64
N ASP A 356 24.99 11.01 61.48
CA ASP A 356 26.42 10.71 61.70
C ASP A 356 26.87 9.58 60.75
N GLU A 357 28.04 9.76 60.13
CA GLU A 357 28.77 8.73 59.40
C GLU A 357 29.52 7.79 60.36
N LYS A 358 29.48 6.48 60.08
CA LYS A 358 30.55 5.55 60.44
C LYS A 358 30.81 4.59 59.28
N GLU A 359 31.80 4.95 58.46
CA GLU A 359 32.54 4.01 57.61
C GLU A 359 33.75 3.47 58.40
N GLU A 360 33.84 2.16 58.58
CA GLU A 360 35.11 1.48 58.84
C GLU A 360 35.69 1.04 57.48
N ASN A 361 36.74 1.73 57.04
CA ASN A 361 37.58 1.33 55.91
C ASN A 361 38.77 0.53 56.44
N ASP A 362 38.93 -0.69 55.94
CA ASP A 362 40.09 -1.55 56.14
C ASP A 362 40.95 -1.46 54.86
N VAL A 363 42.08 -0.74 54.93
CA VAL A 363 43.10 -0.73 53.87
C VAL A 363 44.47 -0.99 54.49
N ARG A 364 45.03 -2.11 54.07
CA ARG A 364 46.36 -2.62 54.35
C ARG A 364 47.36 -2.00 53.35
N SER A 365 48.44 -1.42 53.85
CA SER A 365 49.63 -1.08 53.07
C SER A 365 50.88 -1.43 53.88
N ASP A 366 51.66 -2.36 53.33
CA ASP A 366 53.09 -2.58 53.58
C ASP A 366 53.84 -1.25 53.26
N GLU A 367 54.98 -0.83 53.80
CA GLU A 367 56.31 -1.41 54.08
C GLU A 367 57.08 -0.20 54.70
N ASP A 368 57.85 -0.27 55.79
CA ASP A 368 59.31 -0.43 55.80
C ASP A 368 59.81 -0.02 57.21
N ASP A 369 60.70 -0.80 57.81
CA ASP A 369 61.35 -0.52 59.09
C ASP A 369 62.88 -0.57 58.87
N GLU A 370 63.51 0.61 58.88
CA GLU A 370 64.95 0.80 59.15
C GLU A 370 65.07 1.59 60.46
N GLY A 371 65.70 1.00 61.48
CA GLY A 371 66.09 1.70 62.72
C GLY A 371 66.16 0.85 63.97
#